data_AF-A0A0G0NBF2-F1
#
_entry.id   AF-A0A0G0NBF2-F1
#
_cell.length_a   1.000
_cell.length_b   1.000
_cell.length_c   1.000
_cell.angle_alpha   90.00
_cell.angle_beta   90.00
_cell.angle_gamma   90.00
#
_symmetry.space_group_name_H-M   'P 1'
#
loop_
_entity.id
_entity.type
_entity.pdbx_description
1 polymer ?
#
loop_
_entity_poly.entity_id
_entity_poly.type
_entity_poly.pdbx_seq_one_letter_code
_entity_poly.pdbx_strand_id
1 'polypeptide(L)'
;MNEIYPVAKLGYQILIINKDDLLFVGKEMALEVKCIKVDLRHKVIDPPIELEKHLKFNPWEEITDKEREVILQELGSKFSDEEILGKIMEPLVKSLIKSLQ
;
A
#
# COMPACT_ATOMS: atom_id res chain seq x y z
N MET A 1 -2.32 10.77 -11.86
CA MET A 1 -2.78 11.32 -10.57
C MET A 1 -2.36 10.29 -9.54
N ASN A 2 -1.52 10.64 -8.56
CA ASN A 2 -0.99 9.64 -7.63
C ASN A 2 -2.12 9.16 -6.73
N GLU A 3 -2.54 7.92 -6.90
CA GLU A 3 -3.61 7.29 -6.16
C GLU A 3 -3.05 6.11 -5.37
N ILE A 4 -3.57 5.86 -4.17
CA ILE A 4 -3.18 4.69 -3.39
C ILE A 4 -4.05 3.49 -3.77
N TYR A 5 -3.47 2.29 -3.66
CA TYR A 5 -4.14 1.06 -4.04
C TYR A 5 -3.89 -0.03 -2.98
N PRO A 6 -4.91 -0.40 -2.18
CA PRO A 6 -4.84 -1.59 -1.33
C PRO A 6 -4.70 -2.85 -2.19
N VAL A 7 -3.60 -3.57 -2.01
CA VAL A 7 -3.25 -4.74 -2.84
C VAL A 7 -3.49 -6.07 -2.13
N ALA A 8 -3.26 -6.13 -0.82
CA ALA A 8 -3.46 -7.35 -0.04
C ALA A 8 -3.80 -7.05 1.42
N LYS A 9 -4.45 -7.99 2.10
CA LYS A 9 -4.83 -7.88 3.51
C LYS A 9 -4.49 -9.11 4.34
N LEU A 10 -4.34 -8.91 5.65
CA LEU A 10 -4.16 -9.96 6.65
C LEU A 10 -4.93 -9.53 7.91
N GLY A 11 -6.18 -10.00 8.03
CA GLY A 11 -7.10 -9.50 9.06
C GLY A 11 -7.34 -7.99 8.90
N TYR A 12 -6.90 -7.19 9.88
CA TYR A 12 -7.01 -5.73 9.86
C TYR A 12 -5.78 -5.00 9.31
N GLN A 13 -4.76 -5.76 8.87
CA GLN A 13 -3.56 -5.20 8.27
C GLN A 13 -3.71 -5.17 6.76
N ILE A 14 -3.41 -4.03 6.15
CA ILE A 14 -3.56 -3.79 4.71
C ILE A 14 -2.20 -3.40 4.15
N LEU A 15 -1.80 -3.99 3.02
CA LEU A 15 -0.70 -3.49 2.20
C LEU A 15 -1.25 -2.53 1.15
N ILE A 16 -0.68 -1.34 1.10
CA ILE A 16 -1.07 -0.27 0.19
C ILE A 16 0.13 0.09 -0.68
N ILE A 17 -0.07 0.18 -1.99
CA ILE A 17 0.94 0.62 -2.96
C ILE A 17 0.49 1.89 -3.66
N ASN A 18 1.37 2.49 -4.47
CA ASN A 18 0.93 3.44 -5.49
C ASN A 18 0.17 2.66 -6.57
N LYS A 19 -0.98 3.17 -7.02
CA LYS A 19 -1.80 2.55 -8.08
C LYS A 19 -1.02 2.38 -9.37
N ASP A 20 -0.14 3.34 -9.69
CA ASP A 20 0.70 3.25 -10.89
C ASP A 20 1.72 2.10 -10.79
N ASP A 21 2.03 1.61 -9.59
CA ASP A 21 2.93 0.47 -9.39
C ASP A 21 2.26 -0.89 -9.61
N LEU A 22 0.93 -0.94 -9.69
CA LEU A 22 0.17 -2.19 -9.81
C LEU A 22 0.62 -3.01 -11.02
N LEU A 23 0.97 -2.34 -12.12
CA LEU A 23 1.40 -2.99 -13.36
C LEU A 23 2.78 -3.68 -13.26
N PHE A 24 3.52 -3.47 -12.18
CA PHE A 24 4.81 -4.10 -11.91
C PHE A 24 4.73 -5.23 -10.88
N VAL A 25 3.63 -5.37 -10.13
CA VAL A 25 3.49 -6.42 -9.12
C VAL A 25 3.58 -7.82 -9.77
N GLY A 26 4.40 -8.71 -9.20
CA GLY A 26 4.56 -10.09 -9.67
C GLY A 26 5.34 -10.28 -10.98
N LYS A 27 5.96 -9.22 -11.52
CA LYS A 27 6.82 -9.33 -12.71
C LYS A 27 8.29 -9.49 -12.30
N GLU A 28 8.98 -10.48 -12.88
CA GLU A 28 10.39 -10.78 -12.58
C GLU A 28 11.37 -9.62 -12.88
N MET A 29 10.96 -8.67 -13.72
CA MET A 29 11.77 -7.48 -14.07
C MET A 29 11.33 -6.20 -13.34
N ALA A 30 10.45 -6.31 -12.34
CA ALA A 30 9.87 -5.15 -11.70
C ALA A 30 10.87 -4.39 -10.82
N LEU A 31 10.81 -3.06 -10.93
CA LEU A 31 11.27 -2.14 -9.90
C LEU A 31 10.79 -2.63 -8.53
N GLU A 32 11.60 -2.43 -7.48
CA GLU A 32 11.24 -2.77 -6.11
C GLU A 32 9.98 -2.00 -5.67
N VAL A 33 8.79 -2.54 -5.97
CA VAL A 33 7.51 -1.95 -5.60
C VAL A 33 7.50 -1.79 -4.09
N LYS A 34 7.38 -0.56 -3.62
CA LYS A 34 7.22 -0.30 -2.20
C LYS A 34 5.73 -0.34 -1.85
N CYS A 35 5.46 -0.87 -0.68
CA CYS A 35 4.16 -0.82 -0.04
C CYS A 35 4.29 -0.21 1.35
N ILE A 36 3.15 0.22 1.87
CA ILE A 36 2.98 0.64 3.25
C ILE A 36 1.96 -0.29 3.89
N LYS A 37 2.33 -0.84 5.04
CA LYS A 37 1.42 -1.65 5.83
C LYS A 37 0.66 -0.73 6.79
N VAL A 38 -0.66 -0.83 6.78
CA VAL A 38 -1.54 -0.09 7.67
C VAL A 38 -2.33 -1.06 8.53
N ASP A 39 -2.30 -0.89 9.85
CA ASP A 39 -3.16 -1.61 10.78
C ASP A 39 -4.39 -0.76 11.12
N LEU A 40 -5.54 -1.13 10.54
CA LEU A 40 -6.81 -0.42 10.73
C LEU A 40 -7.40 -0.61 12.14
N ARG A 41 -6.98 -1.65 12.87
CA ARG A 41 -7.46 -1.91 14.24
C ARG A 41 -6.74 -1.02 15.24
N HIS A 42 -5.42 -0.88 15.11
CA HIS A 42 -4.58 -0.14 16.05
C HIS A 42 -4.24 1.29 15.57
N LYS A 43 -4.69 1.69 14.38
CA LYS A 43 -4.41 2.99 13.76
C LYS A 43 -2.90 3.24 13.59
N VAL A 44 -2.19 2.25 13.07
CA VAL A 44 -0.74 2.31 12.84
C VAL A 44 -0.46 2.34 11.35
N ILE A 45 0.44 3.24 10.93
CA ILE A 45 0.96 3.33 9.56
C ILE A 45 2.46 3.07 9.65
N ASP A 46 2.92 1.97 9.06
CA ASP A 46 4.33 1.60 9.04
C ASP A 46 5.10 2.35 7.93
N PRO A 47 6.43 2.49 8.04
CA PRO A 47 7.25 3.06 6.98
C PRO A 47 7.21 2.22 5.68
N PRO A 48 7.56 2.80 4.51
CA PRO A 48 7.57 2.09 3.25
C PRO A 48 8.59 0.94 3.24
N ILE A 49 8.18 -0.19 2.68
CA ILE A 49 8.95 -1.44 2.61
C ILE A 49 8.71 -2.12 1.25
N GLU A 50 9.58 -3.03 0.83
CA GLU A 50 9.36 -3.80 -0.40
C GLU A 50 8.16 -4.74 -0.27
N LEU A 51 7.25 -4.65 -1.24
CA LEU A 51 6.05 -5.48 -1.31
C LEU A 51 6.39 -6.97 -1.33
N GLU A 52 7.35 -7.36 -2.19
CA GLU A 52 7.80 -8.75 -2.35
C GLU A 52 8.34 -9.36 -1.04
N LYS A 53 8.95 -8.55 -0.17
CA LYS A 53 9.39 -9.03 1.14
C LYS A 53 8.17 -9.40 1.98
N HIS A 54 7.12 -8.61 1.99
CA HIS A 54 5.92 -8.91 2.79
C HIS A 54 5.13 -10.11 2.26
N LEU A 55 4.96 -10.20 0.94
CA LEU A 55 4.17 -11.27 0.31
C LEU A 55 4.76 -12.66 0.54
N LYS A 56 6.08 -12.78 0.68
CA LYS A 56 6.77 -14.08 0.87
C LYS A 56 6.59 -14.72 2.24
N PHE A 57 6.35 -13.92 3.29
CA PHE A 57 6.44 -14.41 4.68
C PHE A 57 5.10 -14.57 5.39
N ASN A 58 3.99 -14.09 4.83
CA ASN A 58 2.68 -14.14 5.50
C ASN A 58 1.56 -14.54 4.52
N PRO A 59 0.46 -15.14 5.01
CA PRO A 59 -0.66 -15.57 4.16
C PRO A 59 -1.57 -14.39 3.82
N TRP A 60 -1.04 -13.42 3.07
CA TRP A 60 -1.80 -12.28 2.59
C TRP A 60 -2.92 -12.73 1.64
N GLU A 61 -4.10 -12.16 1.82
CA GLU A 61 -5.26 -12.37 0.96
C GLU A 61 -5.33 -11.26 -0.09
N GLU A 62 -5.63 -11.62 -1.33
CA GLU A 62 -5.89 -10.65 -2.40
C GLU A 62 -7.17 -9.85 -2.10
N ILE A 63 -7.13 -8.55 -2.34
CA ILE A 63 -8.26 -7.65 -2.08
C ILE A 63 -9.14 -7.56 -3.32
N THR A 64 -10.41 -7.93 -3.20
CA THR A 64 -11.42 -7.73 -4.25
C THR A 64 -11.76 -6.25 -4.42
N ASP A 65 -12.32 -5.87 -5.56
CA ASP A 65 -12.71 -4.47 -5.82
C ASP A 65 -13.66 -3.90 -4.76
N LYS A 66 -14.65 -4.70 -4.33
CA LYS A 66 -15.60 -4.30 -3.28
C LYS A 66 -14.91 -4.10 -1.93
N GLU A 67 -13.99 -4.98 -1.56
CA GLU A 67 -13.21 -4.83 -0.32
C GLU A 67 -12.31 -3.59 -0.38
N ARG A 68 -11.76 -3.28 -1.55
CA ARG A 68 -10.92 -2.11 -1.75
C ARG A 68 -11.67 -0.82 -1.44
N GLU A 69 -12.90 -0.68 -1.93
CA GLU A 69 -13.75 0.48 -1.62
C GLU A 69 -14.00 0.61 -0.12
N VAL A 70 -14.33 -0.50 0.55
CA VAL A 70 -14.56 -0.53 2.00
C VAL A 70 -13.29 -0.13 2.75
N ILE A 71 -12.13 -0.66 2.37
CA ILE A 71 -10.84 -0.35 2.99
C ILE A 71 -10.49 1.14 2.81
N LEU A 72 -10.72 1.71 1.62
CA LEU A 72 -10.47 3.12 1.36
C LEU A 72 -11.39 4.02 2.21
N GLN A 73 -12.65 3.65 2.36
CA GLN A 73 -13.58 4.34 3.26
C GLN A 73 -13.12 4.24 4.73
N GLU A 74 -12.70 3.04 5.17
CA GLU A 74 -12.19 2.84 6.53
C GLU A 74 -10.93 3.67 6.79
N LEU A 75 -10.00 3.71 5.85
CA LEU A 75 -8.80 4.55 5.92
C LEU A 75 -9.16 6.02 6.14
N GLY A 76 -10.02 6.58 5.29
CA GLY A 76 -10.48 7.96 5.41
C GLY A 76 -11.28 8.26 6.68
N SER A 77 -11.89 7.24 7.29
CA SER A 77 -12.59 7.39 8.58
C SER A 77 -11.66 7.31 9.80
N LYS A 78 -10.49 6.65 9.66
CA LYS A 78 -9.61 6.32 10.79
C LYS A 78 -8.39 7.24 10.91
N PHE A 79 -7.95 7.80 9.79
CA PHE A 79 -6.77 8.65 9.67
C PHE A 79 -7.18 10.00 9.07
N SER A 80 -6.45 11.06 9.42
CA SER A 80 -6.66 12.36 8.77
C SER A 80 -6.09 12.37 7.36
N ASP A 81 -6.59 13.27 6.52
CA ASP A 81 -6.04 13.50 5.18
C ASP A 81 -4.54 13.82 5.21
N GLU A 82 -4.07 14.54 6.24
CA GLU A 82 -2.66 14.86 6.45
C GLU A 82 -1.82 13.60 6.74
N GLU A 83 -2.36 12.66 7.52
CA GLU A 83 -1.69 11.39 7.79
C GLU A 83 -1.64 10.52 6.54
N ILE A 84 -2.74 10.43 5.80
CA ILE A 84 -2.78 9.66 4.54
C ILE A 84 -1.81 10.27 3.54
N LEU A 85 -1.82 11.58 3.35
CA LEU A 85 -0.91 12.27 2.43
C LEU A 85 0.55 12.11 2.84
N GLY A 86 0.90 12.50 4.07
CA GLY A 86 2.30 12.58 4.51
C GLY A 86 2.91 11.22 4.86
N LYS A 87 2.12 10.26 5.36
CA LYS A 87 2.63 8.96 5.80
C LYS A 87 2.37 7.84 4.79
N ILE A 88 1.40 7.97 3.88
CA ILE A 88 1.10 6.92 2.88
C ILE A 88 1.45 7.39 1.46
N MET A 89 0.86 8.48 0.98
CA MET A 89 1.00 8.89 -0.42
C MET A 89 2.41 9.37 -0.75
N GLU A 90 2.95 10.34 0.01
CA GLU A 90 4.27 10.92 -0.27
C GLU A 90 5.39 9.88 -0.29
N PRO A 91 5.49 8.94 0.68
CA PRO A 91 6.57 7.96 0.66
C PRO A 91 6.49 6.99 -0.52
N LEU A 92 5.28 6.62 -0.95
CA LEU A 92 5.08 5.75 -2.12
C LEU A 92 5.45 6.47 -3.43
N VAL A 93 5.13 7.76 -3.56
CA VAL A 93 5.48 8.56 -4.74
C VAL A 93 6.99 8.83 -4.82
N LYS A 94 7.64 9.16 -3.71
CA LYS A 94 9.10 9.40 -3.67
C LYS A 94 9.89 8.14 -4.06
N SER A 95 9.36 6.95 -3.77
CA SER A 95 9.99 5.70 -4.18
C SER A 95 10.08 5.56 -5.69
N LEU A 96 9.00 5.91 -6.42
CA LEU A 96 8.96 5.82 -7.89
C LEU A 96 10.03 6.68 -8.56
N ILE A 97 10.23 7.91 -8.07
CA ILE A 97 11.17 8.87 -8.66
C ILE A 97 12.62 8.39 -8.50
N LYS A 98 12.96 7.82 -7.35
CA LYS A 98 14.32 7.32 -7.08
C LYS A 98 14.67 6.07 -7.89
N SER A 99 13.65 5.32 -8.30
CA SER A 99 13.77 4.12 -9.15
C SER A 99 13.94 4.44 -10.64
N LEU A 100 13.66 5.68 -11.06
CA LEU A 100 13.77 6.13 -12.46
C LEU A 100 15.03 7.00 -12.73
N GLN A 101 15.84 7.29 -11.71
CA GLN A 101 17.12 8.00 -11.79
C GLN A 101 18.30 7.03 -11.70
#